data_AF-A0A1I0F2W6-F1
#
_entry.id   AF-A0A1I0F2W6-F1
#
_cell.length_a   1.000
_cell.length_b   1.000
_cell.length_c   1.000
_cell.angle_alpha   90.00
_cell.angle_beta   90.00
_cell.angle_gamma   90.00
#
_symmetry.space_group_name_H-M   'P 1'
#
loop_
_entity.id
_entity.type
_entity.pdbx_description
1 polymer ?
#
loop_
_entity_poly.entity_id
_entity_poly.type
_entity_poly.pdbx_seq_one_letter_code
_entity_poly.pdbx_strand_id
1 'polypeptide(L)'
;MKWFLGVIGAALATWLVVVLIGWLTQPVRTANGVRERVGDPDNVLYQYEHFHDLCASVAATDVKIAAKQGEIAAYDKRHPDGDPSDRFQAAPKRDRLDTELTGLQQFRADQAAKYNADSAKANRSLFKDRDLPAEIGDDTPDCN
;
A
#
# COMPACT_ATOMS: atom_id res chain seq x y z
N MET A 1 49.67 18.15 -41.84
CA MET A 1 48.56 17.15 -41.77
C MET A 1 48.80 16.02 -40.77
N LYS A 2 49.97 15.38 -40.72
CA LYS A 2 50.26 14.25 -39.79
C LYS A 2 50.08 14.59 -38.29
N TRP A 3 50.43 15.81 -37.88
CA TRP A 3 50.31 16.25 -36.48
C TRP A 3 48.85 16.44 -36.03
N PHE A 4 47.99 16.95 -36.92
CA PHE A 4 46.56 17.10 -36.65
C PHE A 4 45.85 15.76 -36.44
N LEU A 5 46.20 14.73 -37.24
CA LEU A 5 45.63 13.39 -37.08
C LEU A 5 46.05 12.73 -35.74
N GLY A 6 47.27 12.99 -35.27
CA GLY A 6 47.73 12.51 -33.96
C GLY A 6 46.97 13.15 -32.80
N VAL A 7 46.70 14.46 -32.88
CA VAL A 7 45.93 15.19 -31.86
C VAL A 7 44.48 14.72 -31.81
N ILE A 8 43.85 14.50 -32.97
CA ILE A 8 42.47 13.99 -33.06
C ILE A 8 42.39 12.56 -32.51
N GLY A 9 43.36 11.70 -32.83
CA GLY A 9 43.43 10.33 -32.29
C GLY A 9 43.58 10.31 -30.76
N ALA A 10 44.42 11.18 -30.20
CA ALA A 10 44.58 11.29 -28.75
C ALA A 10 43.30 11.82 -28.06
N ALA A 11 42.61 12.79 -28.67
CA ALA A 11 41.35 13.31 -28.14
C ALA A 11 40.24 12.25 -28.13
N LEU A 12 40.12 11.46 -29.19
CA LEU A 12 39.15 10.35 -29.28
C LEU A 12 39.45 9.25 -28.27
N ALA A 13 40.73 8.87 -28.09
CA ALA A 13 41.12 7.89 -27.10
C ALA A 13 40.78 8.37 -25.67
N THR A 14 41.05 9.63 -25.36
CA THR A 14 40.73 10.23 -24.06
C THR A 14 39.22 10.26 -23.83
N TRP A 15 38.44 10.64 -24.85
CA TRP A 15 36.98 10.64 -24.77
C TRP A 15 36.40 9.24 -24.52
N LEU A 16 36.92 8.22 -25.22
CA LEU A 16 36.52 6.82 -25.03
C LEU A 16 36.79 6.32 -23.60
N VAL A 17 37.93 6.70 -23.02
CA VAL A 17 38.27 6.35 -21.63
C VAL A 17 37.27 6.99 -20.65
N VAL A 18 36.92 8.26 -20.84
CA VAL A 18 35.92 8.94 -19.99
C VAL A 18 34.54 8.29 -20.10
N VAL A 19 34.11 7.93 -21.32
CA VAL A 19 32.83 7.25 -21.53
C VAL A 19 32.81 5.86 -20.88
N LEU A 20 33.90 5.10 -21.00
CA LEU A 20 34.04 3.79 -20.36
C LEU A 20 34.00 3.89 -18.84
N ILE A 21 34.72 4.85 -18.24
CA ILE A 21 34.67 5.09 -16.79
C ILE A 21 33.24 5.50 -16.37
N GLY A 22 32.55 6.31 -17.16
CA GLY A 22 31.15 6.69 -16.92
C GLY A 22 30.21 5.47 -16.90
N TRP A 23 30.39 4.54 -17.83
CA TRP A 23 29.63 3.28 -17.89
C TRP A 23 29.96 2.35 -16.71
N LEU A 24 31.23 2.21 -16.33
CA LEU A 24 31.65 1.39 -15.19
C LEU A 24 31.19 1.96 -13.83
N THR A 25 31.03 3.27 -13.71
CA THR A 25 30.62 3.94 -12.46
C THR A 25 29.11 4.14 -12.32
N GLN A 26 28.32 3.92 -13.38
CA GLN A 26 26.85 3.90 -13.33
C GLN A 26 26.26 3.02 -12.20
N PRO A 27 26.66 1.74 -12.03
CA PRO A 27 26.12 0.89 -10.97
C PRO A 27 26.44 1.40 -9.56
N VAL A 28 27.56 2.12 -9.38
CA VAL A 28 27.92 2.72 -8.09
C VAL A 28 27.06 3.96 -7.81
N ARG A 29 26.75 4.76 -8.83
CA ARG A 29 25.86 5.92 -8.72
C ARG A 29 24.41 5.52 -8.43
N THR A 30 23.92 4.45 -9.05
CA THR A 30 22.58 3.92 -8.76
C THR A 30 22.52 3.27 -7.39
N ALA A 31 23.56 2.53 -6.97
CA ALA A 31 23.65 1.96 -5.62
C ALA A 31 23.73 3.04 -4.52
N ASN A 32 24.47 4.13 -4.76
CA ASN A 32 24.51 5.26 -3.84
C ASN A 32 23.17 5.98 -3.76
N GLY A 33 22.49 6.23 -4.88
CA GLY A 33 21.15 6.84 -4.87
C GLY A 33 20.08 5.98 -4.19
N VAL A 34 20.22 4.64 -4.22
CA VAL A 34 19.38 3.72 -3.45
C VAL A 34 19.74 3.75 -1.96
N ARG A 35 21.03 3.74 -1.60
CA ARG A 35 21.48 3.88 -0.20
C ARG A 35 21.07 5.20 0.44
N GLU A 36 21.15 6.29 -0.30
CA GLU A 36 20.81 7.63 0.17
C GLU A 36 19.31 7.75 0.47
N ARG A 37 18.45 7.08 -0.33
CA ARG A 37 17.00 6.98 -0.04
C ARG A 37 16.65 5.98 1.05
N VAL A 38 17.47 4.95 1.26
CA VAL A 38 17.28 3.95 2.33
C VAL A 38 17.79 4.45 3.69
N GLY A 39 18.75 5.37 3.68
CA GLY A 39 19.31 6.00 4.88
C GLY A 39 18.68 7.34 5.26
N ASP A 40 17.68 7.83 4.50
CA ASP A 40 16.94 9.04 4.81
C ASP A 40 15.93 8.78 5.94
N PRO A 41 16.11 9.34 7.15
CA PRO A 41 15.24 9.11 8.29
C PRO A 41 13.77 9.46 7.99
N ASP A 42 13.53 10.47 7.15
CA ASP A 42 12.19 10.93 6.82
C ASP A 42 11.46 9.89 5.96
N ASN A 43 12.17 9.22 5.04
CA ASN A 43 11.60 8.15 4.23
C ASN A 43 11.34 6.89 5.09
N VAL A 44 12.20 6.59 6.07
CA VAL A 44 11.98 5.48 7.01
C VAL A 44 10.73 5.73 7.85
N LEU A 45 10.63 6.91 8.46
CA LEU A 45 9.48 7.30 9.28
C LEU A 45 8.19 7.32 8.46
N TYR A 46 8.21 7.88 7.26
CA TYR A 46 7.05 7.90 6.37
C TYR A 46 6.54 6.49 6.06
N GLN A 47 7.45 5.55 5.74
CA GLN A 47 7.04 4.19 5.42
C GLN A 47 6.52 3.45 6.65
N TYR A 48 7.12 3.70 7.82
CA TYR A 48 6.63 3.20 9.10
C TYR A 48 5.19 3.65 9.37
N GLU A 49 4.95 4.96 9.34
CA GLU A 49 3.63 5.57 9.56
C GLU A 49 2.62 5.06 8.52
N HIS A 50 3.02 4.96 7.24
CA HIS A 50 2.15 4.46 6.18
C HIS A 50 1.63 3.04 6.43
N PHE A 51 2.48 2.12 6.90
CA PHE A 51 2.03 0.76 7.20
C PHE A 51 1.13 0.70 8.44
N HIS A 52 1.44 1.50 9.46
CA HIS A 52 0.64 1.58 10.67
C HIS A 52 -0.74 2.17 10.40
N ASP A 53 -0.81 3.23 9.58
CA ASP A 53 -2.05 3.86 9.14
C ASP A 53 -2.93 2.90 8.32
N LEU A 54 -2.33 2.14 7.41
CA LEU A 54 -3.06 1.13 6.64
C LEU A 54 -3.60 0.00 7.53
N CYS A 55 -2.79 -0.50 8.47
CA CYS A 55 -3.22 -1.52 9.42
C CYS A 55 -4.40 -0.99 10.28
N ALA A 56 -4.23 0.19 10.88
CA ALA A 56 -5.25 0.82 11.70
C ALA A 56 -6.54 1.12 10.92
N SER A 57 -6.42 1.48 9.64
CA SER A 57 -7.57 1.70 8.73
C SER A 57 -8.38 0.41 8.51
N VAL A 58 -7.71 -0.74 8.34
CA VAL A 58 -8.39 -2.04 8.25
C VAL A 58 -9.09 -2.35 9.57
N ALA A 59 -8.39 -2.28 10.70
CA ALA A 59 -8.95 -2.59 12.01
C ALA A 59 -10.15 -1.68 12.35
N ALA A 60 -10.06 -0.38 12.05
CA ALA A 60 -11.17 0.56 12.23
C ALA A 60 -12.36 0.25 11.30
N THR A 61 -12.10 -0.29 10.10
CA THR A 61 -13.17 -0.72 9.19
C THR A 61 -13.87 -1.96 9.69
N ASP A 62 -13.15 -2.92 10.28
CA ASP A 62 -13.75 -4.11 10.89
C ASP A 62 -14.71 -3.75 12.03
N VAL A 63 -14.36 -2.76 12.86
CA VAL A 63 -15.27 -2.23 13.90
C VAL A 63 -16.55 -1.66 13.27
N LYS A 64 -16.46 -0.95 12.15
CA LYS A 64 -17.63 -0.42 11.43
C LYS A 64 -18.47 -1.53 10.82
N ILE A 65 -17.84 -2.57 10.28
CA ILE A 65 -18.52 -3.76 9.74
C ILE A 65 -19.31 -4.45 10.87
N ALA A 66 -18.68 -4.71 12.01
CA ALA A 66 -19.33 -5.31 13.17
C ALA A 66 -20.51 -4.46 13.68
N ALA A 67 -20.34 -3.14 13.75
CA ALA A 67 -21.42 -2.23 14.12
C ALA A 67 -22.59 -2.28 13.13
N LYS A 68 -22.31 -2.31 11.82
CA LYS A 68 -23.34 -2.39 10.77
C LYS A 68 -24.07 -3.74 10.80
N GLN A 69 -23.36 -4.84 11.03
CA GLN A 69 -23.96 -6.17 11.25
C GLN A 69 -24.87 -6.18 12.48
N GLY A 70 -24.48 -5.50 13.56
CA GLY A 70 -25.33 -5.30 14.73
C GLY A 70 -26.60 -4.52 14.43
N GLU A 71 -26.51 -3.45 13.63
CA GLU A 71 -27.67 -2.67 13.18
C GLU A 71 -28.66 -3.53 12.37
N ILE A 72 -28.12 -4.35 11.47
CA ILE A 72 -28.87 -5.33 10.69
C ILE A 72 -29.59 -6.33 11.58
N ALA A 73 -28.88 -6.97 12.51
CA ALA A 73 -29.49 -7.95 13.42
C ALA A 73 -30.59 -7.32 14.29
N ALA A 74 -30.39 -6.07 14.76
CA ALA A 74 -31.38 -5.32 15.51
C ALA A 74 -32.58 -4.89 14.66
N TYR A 75 -32.37 -4.67 13.36
CA TYR A 75 -33.42 -4.39 12.41
C TYR A 75 -34.27 -5.64 12.15
N ASP A 76 -33.63 -6.76 11.86
CA ASP A 76 -34.27 -8.06 11.58
C ASP A 76 -35.07 -8.55 12.80
N LYS A 77 -34.51 -8.40 14.02
CA LYS A 77 -35.22 -8.75 15.27
C LYS A 77 -36.51 -7.94 15.48
N ARG A 78 -36.55 -6.69 15.00
CA ARG A 78 -37.75 -5.83 15.11
C ARG A 78 -38.79 -6.15 14.04
N HIS A 79 -38.41 -6.81 12.96
CA HIS A 79 -39.29 -7.15 11.84
C HIS A 79 -39.10 -8.63 11.46
N PRO A 80 -39.37 -9.57 12.40
CA PRO A 80 -38.95 -10.96 12.28
C PRO A 80 -39.59 -11.69 11.09
N ASP A 81 -40.80 -11.29 10.68
CA ASP A 81 -41.54 -11.95 9.61
C ASP A 81 -42.33 -10.91 8.83
N GLY A 82 -41.69 -10.32 7.81
CA GLY A 82 -42.26 -9.38 6.84
C GLY A 82 -43.73 -9.02 7.08
N ASP A 83 -43.98 -8.11 8.02
CA ASP A 83 -45.33 -7.63 8.29
C ASP A 83 -45.86 -7.06 6.97
N PRO A 84 -46.95 -7.60 6.38
CA PRO A 84 -47.44 -7.15 5.09
C PRO A 84 -47.71 -5.65 5.04
N SER A 85 -48.00 -5.04 6.19
CA SER A 85 -48.24 -3.60 6.33
C SER A 85 -46.95 -2.75 6.24
N ASP A 86 -45.78 -3.36 6.49
CA ASP A 86 -44.50 -2.66 6.57
C ASP A 86 -43.48 -3.10 5.52
N ARG A 87 -43.72 -4.20 4.78
CA ARG A 87 -42.82 -4.72 3.71
C ARG A 87 -42.40 -3.65 2.69
N PHE A 88 -43.30 -2.73 2.34
CA PHE A 88 -43.00 -1.66 1.37
C PHE A 88 -42.03 -0.60 1.90
N GLN A 89 -41.95 -0.38 3.21
CA GLN A 89 -41.00 0.56 3.83
C GLN A 89 -39.79 -0.16 4.44
N ALA A 90 -39.96 -1.42 4.83
CA ALA A 90 -38.96 -2.24 5.48
C ALA A 90 -37.94 -2.86 4.50
N ALA A 91 -38.36 -3.31 3.32
CA ALA A 91 -37.43 -3.88 2.34
C ALA A 91 -36.39 -2.85 1.85
N PRO A 92 -36.78 -1.61 1.46
CA PRO A 92 -35.81 -0.60 1.01
C PRO A 92 -34.76 -0.23 2.07
N LYS A 93 -35.14 -0.28 3.35
CA LYS A 93 -34.21 0.01 4.44
C LYS A 93 -33.23 -1.13 4.66
N ARG A 94 -33.67 -2.39 4.59
CA ARG A 94 -32.78 -3.54 4.72
C ARG A 94 -31.75 -3.59 3.59
N ASP A 95 -32.21 -3.40 2.35
CA ASP A 95 -31.37 -3.38 1.16
C ASP A 95 -30.30 -2.28 1.23
N ARG A 96 -30.67 -1.11 1.77
CA ARG A 96 -29.72 -0.03 2.04
C ARG A 96 -28.66 -0.46 3.05
N LEU A 97 -29.04 -1.09 4.16
CA LEU A 97 -28.08 -1.56 5.16
C LEU A 97 -27.12 -2.62 4.59
N ASP A 98 -27.61 -3.51 3.73
CA ASP A 98 -26.76 -4.49 3.03
C ASP A 98 -25.81 -3.84 2.03
N THR A 99 -26.29 -2.84 1.30
CA THR A 99 -25.43 -2.06 0.38
C THR A 99 -24.34 -1.33 1.14
N GLU A 100 -24.67 -0.71 2.27
CA GLU A 100 -23.70 -0.05 3.16
C GLU A 100 -22.69 -1.06 3.73
N LEU A 101 -23.15 -2.24 4.17
CA LEU A 101 -22.27 -3.32 4.65
C LEU A 101 -21.32 -3.81 3.55
N THR A 102 -21.84 -4.03 2.35
CA THR A 102 -21.06 -4.49 1.19
C THR A 102 -19.99 -3.46 0.82
N GLY A 103 -20.34 -2.17 0.84
CA GLY A 103 -19.38 -1.09 0.62
C GLY A 103 -18.25 -1.07 1.66
N LEU A 104 -18.57 -1.30 2.94
CA LEU A 104 -17.56 -1.40 4.00
C LEU A 104 -16.65 -2.62 3.82
N GLN A 105 -17.20 -3.78 3.45
CA GLN A 105 -16.42 -5.00 3.20
C GLN A 105 -15.48 -4.83 2.01
N GLN A 106 -15.95 -4.22 0.92
CA GLN A 106 -15.11 -3.92 -0.23
C GLN A 106 -14.01 -2.92 0.14
N PHE A 107 -14.35 -1.86 0.87
CA PHE A 107 -13.34 -0.90 1.35
C PHE A 107 -12.27 -1.57 2.23
N ARG A 108 -12.68 -2.47 3.14
CA ARG A 108 -11.74 -3.27 3.94
C ARG A 108 -10.81 -4.10 3.06
N ALA A 109 -11.37 -4.81 2.08
CA ALA A 109 -10.59 -5.64 1.15
C ALA A 109 -9.59 -4.81 0.34
N ASP A 110 -9.96 -3.61 -0.12
CA ASP A 110 -9.07 -2.71 -0.85
C ASP A 110 -7.91 -2.22 0.03
N GLN A 111 -8.16 -1.88 1.30
CA GLN A 111 -7.11 -1.47 2.24
C GLN A 111 -6.16 -2.63 2.56
N ALA A 112 -6.70 -3.83 2.82
CA ALA A 112 -5.90 -5.04 3.05
C ALA A 112 -5.05 -5.38 1.83
N ALA A 113 -5.62 -5.34 0.62
CA ALA A 113 -4.90 -5.59 -0.62
C ALA A 113 -3.78 -4.56 -0.84
N LYS A 114 -4.02 -3.28 -0.54
CA LYS A 114 -3.01 -2.23 -0.62
C LYS A 114 -1.87 -2.47 0.36
N TYR A 115 -2.19 -2.83 1.61
CA TYR A 115 -1.19 -3.19 2.61
C TYR A 115 -0.36 -4.40 2.18
N ASN A 116 -1.01 -5.46 1.68
CA ASN A 116 -0.34 -6.69 1.24
C ASN A 116 0.55 -6.43 0.02
N ALA A 117 0.07 -5.65 -0.94
CA ALA A 117 0.84 -5.24 -2.11
C ALA A 117 2.05 -4.38 -1.73
N ASP A 118 1.90 -3.48 -0.76
CA ASP A 118 3.01 -2.67 -0.25
C ASP A 118 4.00 -3.52 0.56
N SER A 119 3.51 -4.47 1.36
CA SER A 119 4.33 -5.39 2.16
C SER A 119 5.17 -6.33 1.28
N ALA A 120 4.65 -6.72 0.12
CA ALA A 120 5.37 -7.56 -0.84
C ALA A 120 6.51 -6.82 -1.59
N LYS A 121 6.58 -5.48 -1.52
CA LYS A 121 7.64 -4.70 -2.18
C LYS A 121 8.93 -4.80 -1.39
N ALA A 122 9.99 -5.29 -2.03
CA ALA A 122 11.32 -5.50 -1.43
C ALA A 122 11.93 -4.27 -0.76
N ASN A 123 11.63 -3.06 -1.26
CA ASN A 123 12.14 -1.82 -0.64
C ASN A 123 11.32 -1.41 0.60
N ARG A 124 10.06 -1.83 0.71
CA ARG A 124 9.16 -1.43 1.80
C ARG A 124 9.16 -2.45 2.94
N SER A 125 9.40 -3.73 2.66
CA SER A 125 9.55 -4.77 3.68
C SER A 125 10.72 -4.51 4.65
N LEU A 126 11.71 -3.72 4.24
CA LEU A 126 12.82 -3.28 5.10
C LEU A 126 12.42 -2.22 6.14
N PHE A 127 11.32 -1.48 5.90
CA PHE A 127 10.88 -0.36 6.74
C PHE A 127 9.58 -0.64 7.49
N LYS A 128 8.98 -1.81 7.24
CA LYS A 128 7.82 -2.28 7.96
C LYS A 128 8.27 -2.75 9.35
N ASP A 129 7.55 -2.33 10.39
CA ASP A 129 7.81 -2.77 11.75
C ASP A 129 7.67 -4.30 11.87
N ARG A 130 8.46 -4.91 12.76
CA ARG A 130 8.40 -6.35 13.04
C ARG A 130 7.10 -6.76 13.72
N ASP A 131 6.48 -5.85 14.43
CA ASP A 131 5.25 -6.12 15.19
C ASP A 131 3.99 -6.06 14.29
N LEU A 132 4.11 -5.45 13.10
CA LEU A 132 3.03 -5.43 12.11
C LEU A 132 2.89 -6.76 11.35
N PRO A 133 1.65 -7.21 11.05
CA PRO A 133 1.39 -8.52 10.47
C PRO A 133 1.97 -8.60 9.05
N ALA A 134 2.60 -9.73 8.69
CA ALA A 134 3.21 -9.90 7.36
C ALA A 134 2.19 -9.68 6.22
N GLU A 135 0.96 -10.15 6.41
CA GLU A 135 -0.18 -10.04 5.51
C GLU A 135 -1.45 -9.82 6.33
N ILE A 136 -2.39 -9.02 5.81
CA ILE A 136 -3.73 -8.85 6.36
C ILE A 136 -4.67 -9.84 5.65
N GLY A 137 -5.20 -10.78 6.42
CA GLY A 137 -6.22 -11.76 5.99
C GLY A 137 -7.63 -11.33 6.36
N ASP A 138 -8.52 -12.27 6.63
CA ASP A 138 -9.94 -12.00 6.96
C ASP A 138 -10.16 -11.56 8.41
N ASP A 139 -9.24 -11.90 9.31
CA ASP A 139 -9.29 -11.51 10.71
C ASP A 139 -8.89 -10.05 10.91
N THR A 140 -9.34 -9.45 12.03
CA THR A 140 -8.91 -8.11 12.41
C THR A 140 -7.43 -8.11 12.75
N PRO A 141 -6.61 -7.29 12.07
CA PRO A 141 -5.17 -7.27 12.29
C PRO A 141 -4.83 -6.63 13.65
N ASP A 142 -3.77 -7.12 14.28
CA ASP A 142 -3.11 -6.41 15.38
C ASP A 142 -2.17 -5.36 14.78
N CYS A 143 -2.24 -4.14 15.29
CA CYS A 143 -1.51 -2.99 14.77
C CYS A 143 -0.67 -2.32 15.86
N ASN A 144 -0.30 -3.05 16.93
CA ASN A 144 0.54 -2.55 18.02
C ASN A 144 1.96 -3.10 17.94
#